data_AF-A0A8T6RDS5-F1
#
_entry.id   AF-A0A8T6RDS5-F1
#
_cell.length_a   1.000
_cell.length_b   1.000
_cell.length_c   1.000
_cell.angle_alpha   90.00
_cell.angle_beta   90.00
_cell.angle_gamma   90.00
#
_symmetry.space_group_name_H-M   'P 1'
#
loop_
_entity.id
_entity.type
_entity.pdbx_description
1 polymer ?
#
loop_
_entity_poly.entity_id
_entity_poly.type
_entity_poly.pdbx_seq_one_letter_code
_entity_poly.pdbx_strand_id
1 'polypeptide(L)'
;MYQFQIECGSVVVKQNSSQNVEDIVESTSPIPFTARLIAYYRAQETNSESPLIIDPLAELLVGDLSSYVSKHRHTAGSRDYAIVRSYHIEKVILSNWCKNHVMSQIVLLGAGLDTRAYRFQPLCVNSHTVFEVDLSVVNQYKERILLDKQPLCSLIRVSTDLSNPEWPDHMLASGYSKDIPTIWILEGLVYYIEQDRVISLLSTAHQMSAEGSEIFLDVATHGLAKAKYGAFMKHFKWGLALEEAPAFFRSLGWHVDCSFADDYDQGRNVGQRALIFVHGHRGSILHDEEVVSESRIEADLTPQEFVRSFSRNHLSTIAKVSNTYAADTSRGYEAFLDFLKEIKPAIMKIVDDLSNPALVLRVAPRLQRVPQVLNSNVERKSSEEEKSFVSGVLYELLALLYCAIHGLRVWELQETPLYKEIEKSRVLGLHGIEPLTKLLLKELNKP
;
A
#
# COMPACT_ATOMS: atom_id res chain seq x y z
N MET A 1 -8.22 58.49 12.58
CA MET A 1 -9.38 58.10 13.40
C MET A 1 -10.49 57.73 12.43
N TYR A 2 -10.59 56.46 12.04
CA TYR A 2 -11.70 55.98 11.22
C TYR A 2 -12.44 54.92 12.03
N GLN A 3 -13.68 55.26 12.37
CA GLN A 3 -14.61 54.48 13.17
C GLN A 3 -15.08 53.24 12.41
N PHE A 4 -15.14 52.14 13.14
CA PHE A 4 -15.86 50.93 12.77
C PHE A 4 -17.37 51.21 12.75
N GLN A 5 -18.06 50.71 11.73
CA GLN A 5 -19.49 50.44 11.79
C GLN A 5 -19.73 49.05 11.18
N ILE A 6 -20.14 48.12 12.04
CA ILE A 6 -20.53 46.74 11.69
C ILE A 6 -22.02 46.79 11.34
N GLU A 7 -22.38 46.37 10.13
CA GLU A 7 -23.76 46.02 9.81
C GLU A 7 -23.85 44.51 9.52
N CYS A 8 -24.72 43.88 10.29
CA CYS A 8 -25.04 42.46 10.29
C CYS A 8 -25.95 42.18 9.08
N GLY A 9 -25.38 41.67 7.99
CA GLY A 9 -26.11 41.24 6.80
C GLY A 9 -26.12 39.72 6.72
N SER A 10 -27.27 39.11 7.00
CA SER A 10 -27.55 37.69 6.79
C SER A 10 -27.36 37.30 5.33
N VAL A 11 -26.29 36.53 5.05
CA VAL A 11 -26.10 35.92 3.73
C VAL A 11 -27.04 34.73 3.59
N VAL A 12 -28.12 34.94 2.83
CA VAL A 12 -28.97 33.86 2.33
C VAL A 12 -28.16 33.07 1.30
N VAL A 13 -27.66 31.89 1.70
CA VAL A 13 -27.06 30.93 0.78
C VAL A 13 -28.16 30.35 -0.10
N LYS A 14 -28.18 30.73 -1.38
CA LYS A 14 -28.97 30.02 -2.39
C LYS A 14 -28.38 28.62 -2.55
N GLN A 15 -29.15 27.59 -2.19
CA GLN A 15 -28.83 26.19 -2.42
C GLN A 15 -28.73 25.93 -3.93
N ASN A 16 -27.52 25.68 -4.42
CA ASN A 16 -27.31 24.92 -5.64
C ASN A 16 -27.38 23.43 -5.27
N SER A 17 -28.43 22.77 -5.74
CA SER A 17 -28.74 21.37 -5.49
C SER A 17 -27.88 20.45 -6.36
N SER A 18 -26.64 20.19 -5.91
CA SER A 18 -25.82 19.01 -6.29
C SER A 18 -24.42 19.03 -5.63
N GLN A 19 -24.31 19.28 -4.33
CA GLN A 19 -23.07 19.03 -3.58
C GLN A 19 -23.08 17.62 -3.00
N ASN A 20 -21.99 16.88 -3.21
CA ASN A 20 -21.82 15.54 -2.65
C ASN A 20 -21.73 15.63 -1.12
N VAL A 21 -22.38 14.71 -0.42
CA VAL A 21 -22.42 14.73 1.06
C VAL A 21 -21.04 14.48 1.68
N GLU A 22 -20.07 13.94 0.93
CA GLU A 22 -18.67 13.89 1.35
C GLU A 22 -18.09 15.29 1.58
N ASP A 23 -18.44 16.25 0.72
CA ASP A 23 -18.00 17.65 0.82
C ASP A 23 -18.66 18.36 2.02
N ILE A 24 -19.82 17.85 2.48
CA ILE A 24 -20.53 18.38 3.66
C ILE A 24 -19.86 17.92 4.96
N VAL A 25 -19.32 16.68 5.01
CA VAL A 25 -18.60 16.16 6.19
C VAL A 25 -17.23 16.82 6.35
N GLU A 26 -16.59 17.22 5.25
CA GLU A 26 -15.38 18.06 5.25
C GLU A 26 -15.62 19.44 5.90
N SER A 27 -16.87 19.95 5.88
CA SER A 27 -17.17 21.34 6.21
C SER A 27 -17.40 21.66 7.69
N THR A 28 -17.54 20.67 8.60
CA THR A 28 -17.98 20.93 9.99
C THR A 28 -16.89 20.79 11.05
N SER A 29 -15.76 20.15 10.73
CA SER A 29 -14.65 19.98 11.66
C SER A 29 -13.38 20.61 11.09
N PRO A 30 -12.63 21.40 11.86
CA PRO A 30 -11.38 21.99 11.40
C PRO A 30 -10.24 20.96 11.29
N ILE A 31 -10.50 19.69 11.64
CA ILE A 31 -9.53 18.61 11.62
C ILE A 31 -9.74 17.75 10.38
N PRO A 32 -8.67 17.41 9.63
CA PRO A 32 -8.78 16.61 8.42
C PRO A 32 -9.59 15.33 8.62
N PHE A 33 -10.54 15.07 7.72
CA PHE A 33 -11.41 13.90 7.76
C PHE A 33 -10.61 12.59 7.87
N THR A 34 -9.53 12.46 7.10
CA THR A 34 -8.67 11.28 7.09
C THR A 34 -8.05 11.01 8.46
N ALA A 35 -7.51 12.04 9.14
CA ALA A 35 -6.93 11.89 10.47
C ALA A 35 -7.96 11.38 11.49
N ARG A 36 -9.19 11.92 11.45
CA ARG A 36 -10.32 11.49 12.28
C ARG A 36 -10.76 10.06 11.99
N LEU A 37 -10.79 9.68 10.72
CA LEU A 37 -11.15 8.33 10.29
C LEU A 37 -10.10 7.29 10.73
N ILE A 38 -8.80 7.63 10.67
CA ILE A 38 -7.75 6.75 11.20
C ILE A 38 -7.88 6.62 12.73
N ALA A 39 -8.11 7.71 13.46
CA ALA A 39 -8.38 7.64 14.90
C ALA A 39 -9.59 6.74 15.20
N TYR A 40 -10.68 6.85 14.42
CA TYR A 40 -11.83 5.96 14.53
C TYR A 40 -11.46 4.50 14.33
N TYR A 41 -10.68 4.16 13.30
CA TYR A 41 -10.22 2.79 13.07
C TYR A 41 -9.41 2.24 14.24
N ARG A 42 -8.52 3.05 14.84
CA ARG A 42 -7.78 2.64 16.04
C ARG A 42 -8.68 2.44 17.25
N ALA A 43 -9.70 3.29 17.46
CA ALA A 43 -10.69 3.10 18.51
C ALA A 43 -11.48 1.80 18.34
N GLN A 44 -11.86 1.46 17.11
CA GLN A 44 -12.52 0.19 16.80
C GLN A 44 -11.58 -1.01 16.97
N GLU A 45 -10.28 -0.83 16.74
CA GLU A 45 -9.27 -1.88 16.99
C GLU A 45 -9.10 -2.16 18.47
N THR A 46 -8.94 -1.11 19.28
CA THR A 46 -8.87 -1.21 20.74
C THR A 46 -10.01 -2.04 21.33
N ASN A 47 -11.22 -1.93 20.75
CA ASN A 47 -12.42 -2.62 21.21
C ASN A 47 -12.68 -3.99 20.54
N SER A 48 -11.77 -4.47 19.69
CA SER A 48 -11.91 -5.77 19.02
C SER A 48 -11.54 -6.94 19.95
N GLU A 49 -11.95 -8.17 19.59
CA GLU A 49 -11.64 -9.37 20.37
C GLU A 49 -10.15 -9.74 20.39
N SER A 50 -9.39 -9.30 19.37
CA SER A 50 -7.97 -9.61 19.21
C SER A 50 -7.24 -8.40 18.60
N PRO A 51 -7.02 -7.34 19.40
CA PRO A 51 -6.42 -6.10 18.92
C PRO A 51 -4.94 -6.29 18.58
N LEU A 52 -4.52 -5.82 17.39
CA LEU A 52 -3.10 -5.67 17.06
C LEU A 52 -2.47 -4.49 17.79
N ILE A 53 -3.22 -3.39 17.93
CA ILE A 53 -2.82 -2.20 18.69
C ILE A 53 -3.90 -1.80 19.67
N ILE A 54 -3.49 -1.17 20.76
CA ILE A 54 -4.38 -0.63 21.80
C ILE A 54 -4.12 0.87 21.87
N ASP A 55 -5.11 1.66 21.48
CA ASP A 55 -5.13 3.11 21.58
C ASP A 55 -6.34 3.55 22.42
N PRO A 56 -6.17 3.74 23.74
CA PRO A 56 -7.26 4.11 24.64
C PRO A 56 -7.69 5.58 24.50
N LEU A 57 -6.95 6.38 23.74
CA LEU A 57 -7.22 7.81 23.54
C LEU A 57 -7.83 8.11 22.18
N ALA A 58 -7.74 7.18 21.23
CA ALA A 58 -8.28 7.30 19.87
C ALA A 58 -9.74 7.76 19.85
N GLU A 59 -10.60 7.14 20.67
CA GLU A 59 -12.05 7.42 20.69
C GLU A 59 -12.35 8.89 21.06
N LEU A 60 -11.57 9.47 21.97
CA LEU A 60 -11.71 10.86 22.40
C LEU A 60 -11.44 11.85 21.26
N LEU A 61 -10.58 11.47 20.31
CA LEU A 61 -10.09 12.35 19.24
C LEU A 61 -10.95 12.33 17.98
N VAL A 62 -11.82 11.33 17.80
CA VAL A 62 -12.57 11.10 16.56
C VAL A 62 -13.51 12.27 16.20
N GLY A 63 -14.16 12.87 17.20
CA GLY A 63 -15.31 13.76 16.98
C GLY A 63 -16.50 13.04 16.34
N ASP A 64 -17.45 13.77 15.74
CA ASP A 64 -18.63 13.17 15.09
C ASP A 64 -18.35 12.60 13.68
N LEU A 65 -18.34 11.27 13.54
CA LEU A 65 -18.29 10.56 12.25
C LEU A 65 -19.56 9.74 11.96
N SER A 66 -20.65 9.98 12.70
CA SER A 66 -21.89 9.18 12.63
C SER A 66 -22.48 9.06 11.22
N SER A 67 -22.48 10.14 10.44
CA SER A 67 -22.95 10.13 9.06
C SER A 67 -22.06 9.30 8.13
N TYR A 68 -20.75 9.26 8.35
CA TYR A 68 -19.84 8.45 7.54
C TYR A 68 -20.03 6.97 7.88
N VAL A 69 -20.01 6.65 9.18
CA VAL A 69 -20.15 5.28 9.68
C VAL A 69 -21.47 4.65 9.24
N SER A 70 -22.58 5.38 9.31
CA SER A 70 -23.90 4.86 8.90
C SER A 70 -23.96 4.45 7.43
N LYS A 71 -23.25 5.16 6.55
CA LYS A 71 -23.20 4.87 5.10
C LYS A 71 -22.17 3.81 4.71
N HIS A 72 -21.16 3.57 5.55
CA HIS A 72 -20.03 2.69 5.24
C HIS A 72 -19.93 1.50 6.20
N ARG A 73 -21.05 1.05 6.79
CA ARG A 73 -21.10 -0.06 7.76
C ARG A 73 -20.52 -1.40 7.25
N HIS A 74 -20.35 -1.57 5.94
CA HIS A 74 -19.95 -2.83 5.31
C HIS A 74 -18.54 -2.81 4.66
N THR A 75 -17.73 -1.76 4.82
CA THR A 75 -16.41 -1.65 4.16
C THR A 75 -15.26 -2.12 5.06
N ALA A 76 -15.20 -3.42 5.37
CA ALA A 76 -14.24 -4.00 6.32
C ALA A 76 -12.76 -3.83 5.90
N GLY A 77 -12.41 -4.07 4.63
CA GLY A 77 -11.00 -4.09 4.17
C GLY A 77 -10.27 -2.74 4.18
N SER A 78 -10.97 -1.61 4.28
CA SER A 78 -10.34 -0.28 4.31
C SER A 78 -9.69 0.07 5.66
N ARG A 79 -10.06 -0.64 6.72
CA ARG A 79 -9.59 -0.42 8.10
C ARG A 79 -8.25 -1.09 8.37
N ASP A 80 -8.12 -2.34 7.93
CA ASP A 80 -7.03 -3.25 8.33
C ASP A 80 -5.64 -2.69 8.00
N TYR A 81 -5.49 -2.04 6.83
CA TYR A 81 -4.22 -1.43 6.45
C TYR A 81 -3.70 -0.43 7.49
N ALA A 82 -4.55 0.49 7.94
CA ALA A 82 -4.15 1.52 8.89
C ALA A 82 -3.68 0.91 10.23
N ILE A 83 -4.34 -0.17 10.64
CA ILE A 83 -4.00 -0.91 11.86
C ILE A 83 -2.68 -1.65 11.71
N VAL A 84 -2.48 -2.38 10.61
CA VAL A 84 -1.23 -3.10 10.33
C VAL A 84 -0.05 -2.14 10.20
N ARG A 85 -0.24 -1.00 9.52
CA ARG A 85 0.76 0.06 9.44
C ARG A 85 1.13 0.58 10.83
N SER A 86 0.13 0.93 11.64
CA SER A 86 0.39 1.39 13.01
C SER A 86 1.07 0.32 13.87
N TYR A 87 0.69 -0.96 13.72
CA TYR A 87 1.34 -2.10 14.38
C TYR A 87 2.80 -2.26 13.96
N HIS A 88 3.10 -2.20 12.67
CA HIS A 88 4.46 -2.33 12.14
C HIS A 88 5.36 -1.20 12.66
N ILE A 89 4.88 0.05 12.59
CA ILE A 89 5.58 1.22 13.14
C ILE A 89 5.87 1.01 14.63
N GLU A 90 4.91 0.55 15.43
CA GLU A 90 5.12 0.40 16.87
C GLU A 90 6.00 -0.79 17.23
N LYS A 91 5.71 -1.98 16.69
CA LYS A 91 6.32 -3.24 17.12
C LYS A 91 7.67 -3.52 16.49
N VAL A 92 7.87 -3.07 15.25
CA VAL A 92 9.11 -3.30 14.52
C VAL A 92 9.98 -2.06 14.62
N ILE A 93 9.50 -0.94 14.10
CA ILE A 93 10.31 0.26 13.89
C ILE A 93 10.66 0.95 15.22
N LEU A 94 9.65 1.50 15.91
CA LEU A 94 9.86 2.28 17.13
C LEU A 94 10.32 1.44 18.30
N SER A 95 9.89 0.18 18.41
CA SER A 95 10.39 -0.71 19.48
C SER A 95 11.88 -0.99 19.34
N ASN A 96 12.39 -1.19 18.13
CA ASN A 96 13.83 -1.36 17.90
C ASN A 96 14.58 -0.04 18.14
N TRP A 97 14.05 1.08 17.63
CA TRP A 97 14.61 2.41 17.87
C TRP A 97 14.79 2.72 19.36
N CYS A 98 13.74 2.56 20.17
CA CYS A 98 13.80 2.84 21.60
C CYS A 98 14.74 1.90 22.37
N LYS A 99 14.87 0.64 21.93
CA LYS A 99 15.82 -0.32 22.54
C LYS A 99 17.28 0.04 22.25
N ASN A 100 17.56 0.56 21.05
CA ASN A 100 18.93 0.80 20.59
C ASN A 100 19.47 2.19 20.99
N HIS A 101 18.63 3.07 21.53
CA HIS A 101 19.02 4.44 21.89
C HIS A 101 18.68 4.77 23.34
N VAL A 102 19.69 5.21 24.10
CA VAL A 102 19.52 5.74 25.47
C VAL A 102 18.93 7.15 25.46
N MET A 103 19.25 7.93 24.42
CA MET A 103 18.70 9.26 24.18
C MET A 103 18.45 9.43 22.68
N SER A 104 17.24 9.83 22.30
CA SER A 104 16.91 10.03 20.89
C SER A 104 15.69 10.93 20.67
N GLN A 105 15.50 11.37 19.43
CA GLN A 105 14.35 12.13 18.98
C GLN A 105 13.47 11.26 18.08
N ILE A 106 12.15 11.39 18.22
CA ILE A 106 11.16 10.74 17.36
C ILE A 106 10.32 11.87 16.76
N VAL A 107 10.39 12.07 15.45
CA VAL A 107 9.66 13.13 14.78
C VAL A 107 8.51 12.55 13.98
N LEU A 108 7.29 12.91 14.35
CA LEU A 108 6.05 12.53 13.66
C LEU A 108 5.67 13.69 12.73
N LEU A 109 5.96 13.56 11.44
CA LEU A 109 5.58 14.56 10.43
C LEU A 109 4.15 14.31 9.98
N GLY A 110 3.30 15.34 10.06
CA GLY A 110 1.86 15.17 9.88
C GLY A 110 1.28 14.31 11.00
N ALA A 111 1.65 14.62 12.24
CA ALA A 111 1.32 13.81 13.42
C ALA A 111 -0.18 13.55 13.59
N GLY A 112 -1.05 14.39 13.03
CA GLY A 112 -2.48 14.21 13.00
C GLY A 112 -3.03 13.96 14.40
N LEU A 113 -3.79 12.88 14.53
CA LEU A 113 -4.37 12.41 15.79
C LEU A 113 -3.59 11.24 16.39
N ASP A 114 -2.28 11.12 16.14
CA ASP A 114 -1.42 10.15 16.82
C ASP A 114 -1.41 10.40 18.35
N THR A 115 -1.31 9.32 19.11
CA THR A 115 -1.33 9.27 20.57
C THR A 115 -0.17 8.47 21.15
N ARG A 116 0.79 7.99 20.34
CA ARG A 116 1.91 7.13 20.77
C ARG A 116 2.68 7.72 21.96
N ALA A 117 2.91 9.03 21.98
CA ALA A 117 3.56 9.73 23.10
C ALA A 117 2.87 9.50 24.46
N TYR A 118 1.59 9.14 24.48
CA TYR A 118 0.79 8.90 25.68
C TYR A 118 0.59 7.42 26.03
N ARG A 119 0.88 6.48 25.11
CA ARG A 119 0.51 5.07 25.27
C ARG A 119 1.60 4.06 24.92
N PHE A 120 2.58 4.43 24.09
CA PHE A 120 3.61 3.51 23.63
C PHE A 120 4.69 3.34 24.71
N GLN A 121 4.52 2.30 25.53
CA GLN A 121 5.33 2.04 26.72
C GLN A 121 6.85 2.09 26.53
N PRO A 122 7.44 1.61 25.42
CA PRO A 122 8.90 1.71 25.23
C PRO A 122 9.46 3.14 25.32
N LEU A 123 8.63 4.18 25.17
CA LEU A 123 9.05 5.57 25.33
C LEU A 123 9.45 5.96 26.76
N CYS A 124 8.97 5.25 27.79
CA CYS A 124 9.23 5.61 29.18
C CYS A 124 10.55 5.06 29.74
N VAL A 125 11.24 4.19 28.99
CA VAL A 125 12.43 3.47 29.47
C VAL A 125 13.70 4.33 29.39
N ASN A 126 13.82 5.12 28.32
CA ASN A 126 15.01 5.89 27.97
C ASN A 126 14.63 7.38 27.72
N SER A 127 15.63 8.24 27.50
CA SER A 127 15.42 9.67 27.30
C SER A 127 14.99 9.99 25.87
N HIS A 128 13.74 9.70 25.55
CA HIS A 128 13.15 10.01 24.23
C HIS A 128 12.40 11.34 24.24
N THR A 129 12.57 12.12 23.18
CA THR A 129 11.74 13.30 22.90
C THR A 129 10.92 13.07 21.65
N VAL A 130 9.59 13.12 21.78
CA VAL A 130 8.66 13.05 20.65
C VAL A 130 8.31 14.45 20.19
N PHE A 131 8.55 14.74 18.91
CA PHE A 131 8.10 15.94 18.23
C PHE A 131 6.86 15.62 17.39
N GLU A 132 5.72 16.22 17.71
CA GLU A 132 4.52 16.19 16.88
C GLU A 132 4.50 17.42 15.97
N VAL A 133 4.68 17.22 14.67
CA VAL A 133 4.78 18.31 13.70
C VAL A 133 3.52 18.32 12.83
N ASP A 134 2.70 19.36 12.95
CA ASP A 134 1.45 19.49 12.21
C ASP A 134 0.96 20.95 12.21
N LEU A 135 -0.14 21.22 11.51
CA LEU A 135 -0.82 22.51 11.52
C LEU A 135 -1.27 22.89 12.94
N SER A 136 -1.22 24.19 13.23
CA SER A 136 -1.60 24.75 14.52
C SER A 136 -2.99 24.29 14.98
N VAL A 137 -3.95 24.20 14.05
CA VAL A 137 -5.33 23.80 14.36
C VAL A 137 -5.43 22.34 14.83
N VAL A 138 -4.58 21.45 14.31
CA VAL A 138 -4.53 20.03 14.69
C VAL A 138 -3.88 19.86 16.05
N ASN A 139 -2.76 20.55 16.28
CA ASN A 139 -2.06 20.51 17.56
C ASN A 139 -2.92 21.07 18.71
N GLN A 140 -3.58 22.22 18.51
CA GLN A 140 -4.48 22.81 19.50
C GLN A 140 -5.67 21.90 19.83
N TYR A 141 -6.21 21.19 18.82
CA TYR A 141 -7.29 20.24 19.03
C TYR A 141 -6.85 19.06 19.91
N LYS A 142 -5.69 18.45 19.62
CA LYS A 142 -5.12 17.39 20.47
C LYS A 142 -4.85 17.87 21.88
N GLU A 143 -4.21 19.03 22.02
CA GLU A 143 -3.87 19.61 23.32
C GLU A 143 -5.12 19.84 24.17
N ARG A 144 -6.18 20.37 23.58
CA ARG A 144 -7.46 20.59 24.26
C ARG A 144 -8.10 19.28 24.75
N ILE A 145 -8.12 18.24 23.91
CA ILE A 145 -8.78 16.96 24.26
C ILE A 145 -7.94 16.15 25.25
N LEU A 146 -6.61 16.25 25.17
CA LEU A 146 -5.67 15.48 25.98
C LEU A 146 -5.10 16.29 27.14
N LEU A 147 -5.71 17.42 27.52
CA LEU A 147 -5.21 18.34 28.55
C LEU A 147 -4.91 17.65 29.88
N ASP A 148 -5.77 16.71 30.30
CA ASP A 148 -5.63 15.96 31.55
C ASP A 148 -4.81 14.66 31.41
N LYS A 149 -4.19 14.43 30.23
CA LYS A 149 -3.39 13.23 29.95
C LYS A 149 -1.91 13.59 30.04
N GLN A 150 -1.15 12.75 30.73
CA GLN A 150 0.29 12.90 30.86
C GLN A 150 1.00 12.05 29.79
N PRO A 151 1.88 12.65 28.96
CA PRO A 151 2.75 11.90 28.07
C PRO A 151 3.71 10.98 28.86
N LEU A 152 4.17 9.90 28.21
CA LEU A 152 5.14 8.94 28.76
C LEU A 152 6.60 9.40 28.62
N CYS A 153 6.84 10.46 27.85
CA CYS A 153 8.15 10.98 27.50
C CYS A 153 8.07 12.50 27.28
N SER A 154 9.19 13.15 26.97
CA SER A 154 9.18 14.56 26.57
C SER A 154 8.40 14.70 25.26
N LEU A 155 7.34 15.52 25.27
CA LEU A 155 6.47 15.74 24.12
C LEU A 155 6.49 17.22 23.74
N ILE A 156 6.88 17.51 22.51
CA ILE A 156 6.97 18.86 21.96
C ILE A 156 6.08 18.94 20.72
N ARG A 157 5.12 19.87 20.71
CA ARG A 157 4.26 20.12 19.56
C ARG A 157 4.80 21.29 18.76
N VAL A 158 5.15 21.04 17.50
CA VAL A 158 5.66 22.05 16.57
C VAL A 158 4.55 22.38 15.58
N SER A 159 3.99 23.58 15.72
CA SER A 159 2.90 24.05 14.86
C SER A 159 3.47 24.70 13.60
N THR A 160 3.44 23.99 12.48
CA THR A 160 3.98 24.47 11.19
C THR A 160 3.31 23.77 10.02
N ASP A 161 3.23 24.44 8.88
CA ASP A 161 2.85 23.83 7.61
C ASP A 161 4.11 23.23 6.97
N LEU A 162 4.10 21.92 6.69
CA LEU A 162 5.22 21.21 6.07
C LEU A 162 5.45 21.59 4.60
N SER A 163 4.50 22.30 3.98
CA SER A 163 4.68 22.88 2.64
C SER A 163 5.53 24.16 2.63
N ASN A 164 5.69 24.80 3.79
CA ASN A 164 6.47 26.01 3.96
C ASN A 164 7.96 25.70 4.20
N PRO A 165 8.89 26.38 3.49
CA PRO A 165 10.32 26.11 3.63
C PRO A 165 10.90 26.39 5.03
N GLU A 166 10.19 27.14 5.88
CA GLU A 166 10.62 27.55 7.23
C GLU A 166 10.33 26.50 8.33
N TRP A 167 9.65 25.39 8.03
CA TRP A 167 9.38 24.35 9.03
C TRP A 167 10.64 23.83 9.78
N PRO A 168 11.84 23.74 9.17
CA PRO A 168 13.07 23.34 9.86
C PRO A 168 13.47 24.32 10.96
N ASP A 169 13.24 25.62 10.74
CA ASP A 169 13.59 26.65 11.71
C ASP A 169 12.66 26.58 12.93
N HIS A 170 11.37 26.30 12.70
CA HIS A 170 10.41 26.04 13.78
C HIS A 170 10.81 24.81 14.62
N MET A 171 11.31 23.75 13.98
CA MET A 171 11.82 22.58 14.70
C MET A 171 13.01 22.94 15.60
N LEU A 172 14.02 23.62 15.05
CA LEU A 172 15.21 24.05 15.79
C LEU A 172 14.84 24.98 16.96
N ALA A 173 13.96 25.95 16.72
CA ALA A 173 13.47 26.87 17.76
C ALA A 173 12.68 26.14 18.87
N SER A 174 12.09 24.98 18.56
CA SER A 174 11.35 24.15 19.52
C SER A 174 12.26 23.20 20.31
N GLY A 175 13.57 23.26 20.11
CA GLY A 175 14.55 22.43 20.83
C GLY A 175 14.94 21.13 20.13
N TYR A 176 14.57 20.93 18.86
CA TYR A 176 15.15 19.87 18.04
C TYR A 176 16.65 20.09 17.88
N SER A 177 17.45 19.04 18.10
CA SER A 177 18.90 19.06 17.89
C SER A 177 19.30 18.19 16.71
N LYS A 178 20.16 18.72 15.83
CA LYS A 178 20.76 17.95 14.72
C LYS A 178 21.84 16.98 15.17
N ASP A 179 22.30 17.09 16.41
CA ASP A 179 23.36 16.27 16.98
C ASP A 179 22.81 15.03 17.71
N ILE A 180 21.48 14.91 17.84
CA ILE A 180 20.82 13.78 18.50
C ILE A 180 20.23 12.84 17.43
N PRO A 181 20.47 11.51 17.50
CA PRO A 181 19.87 10.55 16.60
C PRO A 181 18.35 10.72 16.53
N THR A 182 17.82 10.76 15.31
CA THR A 182 16.41 11.02 15.05
C THR A 182 15.81 9.90 14.23
N ILE A 183 14.61 9.44 14.58
CA ILE A 183 13.76 8.68 13.67
C ILE A 183 12.61 9.55 13.17
N TRP A 184 12.48 9.68 11.85
CA TRP A 184 11.41 10.42 11.19
C TRP A 184 10.30 9.46 10.78
N ILE A 185 9.07 9.68 11.21
CA ILE A 185 7.89 8.88 10.84
C ILE A 185 6.94 9.74 10.00
N LEU A 186 6.70 9.34 8.76
CA LEU A 186 5.77 9.99 7.83
C LEU A 186 4.58 9.07 7.55
N GLU A 187 3.83 8.73 8.60
CA GLU A 187 2.71 7.79 8.53
C GLU A 187 1.52 8.39 7.77
N GLY A 188 1.25 7.85 6.59
CA GLY A 188 0.12 8.20 5.74
C GLY A 188 0.14 9.63 5.21
N LEU A 189 1.33 10.13 4.92
CA LEU A 189 1.55 11.54 4.57
C LEU A 189 1.90 11.74 3.09
N VAL A 190 2.99 11.13 2.63
CA VAL A 190 3.71 11.56 1.42
C VAL A 190 2.91 11.43 0.14
N TYR A 191 1.96 10.48 0.07
CA TYR A 191 1.11 10.32 -1.10
C TYR A 191 0.03 11.40 -1.23
N TYR A 192 -0.17 12.29 -0.25
CA TYR A 192 -1.02 13.49 -0.36
C TYR A 192 -0.26 14.76 -0.79
N ILE A 193 1.04 14.63 -1.06
CA ILE A 193 1.95 15.74 -1.34
C ILE A 193 2.49 15.60 -2.77
N GLU A 194 2.75 16.73 -3.44
CA GLU A 194 3.38 16.73 -4.77
C GLU A 194 4.82 16.20 -4.67
N GLN A 195 5.28 15.49 -5.70
CA GLN A 195 6.58 14.82 -5.71
C GLN A 195 7.74 15.76 -5.33
N ASP A 196 7.77 16.97 -5.88
CA ASP A 196 8.82 17.98 -5.66
C ASP A 196 8.92 18.36 -4.17
N ARG A 197 7.77 18.43 -3.50
CA ARG A 197 7.66 18.75 -2.08
C ARG A 197 8.06 17.56 -1.21
N VAL A 198 7.76 16.34 -1.64
CA VAL A 198 8.26 15.13 -0.99
C VAL A 198 9.79 15.07 -1.05
N ILE A 199 10.38 15.35 -2.23
CA ILE A 199 11.84 15.43 -2.39
C ILE A 199 12.42 16.44 -1.42
N SER A 200 11.87 17.66 -1.38
CA SER A 200 12.33 18.70 -0.44
C SER A 200 12.22 18.23 1.02
N LEU A 201 11.09 17.66 1.42
CA LEU A 201 10.85 17.20 2.79
C LEU A 201 11.87 16.14 3.22
N LEU A 202 12.08 15.12 2.38
CA LEU A 202 12.99 14.00 2.65
C LEU A 202 14.46 14.43 2.65
N SER A 203 14.87 15.32 1.74
CA SER A 203 16.21 15.90 1.72
C SER A 203 16.48 16.76 2.95
N THR A 204 15.50 17.57 3.37
CA THR A 204 15.62 18.38 4.58
C THR A 204 15.69 17.51 5.84
N ALA A 205 14.85 16.48 5.95
CA ALA A 205 14.94 15.50 7.04
C ALA A 205 16.32 14.83 7.09
N HIS A 206 16.88 14.45 5.93
CA HIS A 206 18.26 13.96 5.84
C HIS A 206 19.22 14.98 6.41
N GLN A 207 19.25 16.22 5.90
CA GLN A 207 20.18 17.28 6.32
C GLN A 207 20.06 17.68 7.80
N MET A 208 18.90 17.48 8.41
CA MET A 208 18.66 17.77 9.83
C MET A 208 19.09 16.65 10.77
N SER A 209 19.39 15.46 10.24
CA SER A 209 19.65 14.27 11.06
C SER A 209 21.09 14.19 11.59
N ALA A 210 21.30 13.47 12.69
CA ALA A 210 22.63 12.97 13.07
C ALA A 210 22.97 11.69 12.27
N GLU A 211 24.22 11.25 12.29
CA GLU A 211 24.58 9.88 11.86
C GLU A 211 23.83 8.85 12.71
N GLY A 212 23.42 7.72 12.10
CA GLY A 212 22.61 6.69 12.76
C GLY A 212 21.12 7.03 12.86
N SER A 213 20.68 8.16 12.30
CA SER A 213 19.26 8.50 12.21
C SER A 213 18.52 7.63 11.19
N GLU A 214 17.23 7.45 11.40
CA GLU A 214 16.38 6.58 10.58
C GLU A 214 15.17 7.34 10.03
N ILE A 215 14.54 6.80 9.00
CA ILE A 215 13.28 7.30 8.45
C ILE A 215 12.35 6.12 8.15
N PHE A 216 11.07 6.28 8.47
CA PHE A 216 10.04 5.35 8.06
C PHE A 216 8.88 6.11 7.42
N LEU A 217 8.38 5.56 6.31
CA LEU A 217 7.21 6.07 5.63
C LEU A 217 6.50 4.98 4.84
N ASP A 218 5.22 5.21 4.54
CA ASP A 218 4.45 4.43 3.60
C ASP A 218 4.13 5.23 2.34
N VAL A 219 4.33 4.60 1.18
CA VAL A 219 4.15 5.19 -0.14
C VAL A 219 3.14 4.38 -0.94
N ALA A 220 2.25 5.08 -1.66
CA ALA A 220 1.35 4.45 -2.61
C ALA A 220 2.12 3.99 -3.85
N THR A 221 1.74 2.84 -4.41
CA THR A 221 2.20 2.48 -5.76
C THR A 221 1.70 3.49 -6.79
N HIS A 222 2.39 3.59 -7.93
CA HIS A 222 1.93 4.38 -9.08
C HIS A 222 0.47 4.10 -9.46
N GLY A 223 0.08 2.81 -9.49
CA GLY A 223 -1.28 2.39 -9.81
C GLY A 223 -2.30 2.93 -8.80
N LEU A 224 -1.99 2.80 -7.50
CA LEU A 224 -2.86 3.29 -6.44
C LEU A 224 -3.02 4.81 -6.48
N ALA A 225 -1.92 5.55 -6.66
CA ALA A 225 -1.94 7.01 -6.75
C ALA A 225 -2.72 7.53 -7.97
N LYS A 226 -2.74 6.78 -9.08
CA LYS A 226 -3.49 7.10 -10.30
C LYS A 226 -4.96 6.70 -10.26
N ALA A 227 -5.38 5.88 -9.31
CA ALA A 227 -6.73 5.31 -9.34
C ALA A 227 -7.84 6.32 -8.98
N LYS A 228 -7.53 7.35 -8.18
CA LYS A 228 -8.39 8.51 -7.88
C LYS A 228 -9.85 8.17 -7.52
N TYR A 229 -10.07 7.24 -6.59
CA TYR A 229 -11.41 6.88 -6.12
C TYR A 229 -11.51 6.78 -4.58
N GLY A 230 -12.74 6.76 -4.05
CA GLY A 230 -12.99 6.62 -2.61
C GLY A 230 -12.51 7.81 -1.78
N ALA A 231 -12.67 7.71 -0.45
CA ALA A 231 -12.43 8.82 0.46
C ALA A 231 -10.96 9.24 0.58
N PHE A 232 -10.01 8.35 0.27
CA PHE A 232 -8.57 8.60 0.41
C PHE A 232 -7.88 8.83 -0.94
N MET A 233 -7.96 7.84 -1.84
CA MET A 233 -7.13 7.81 -3.06
C MET A 233 -7.50 8.92 -4.05
N LYS A 234 -8.71 9.51 -3.95
CA LYS A 234 -9.09 10.70 -4.72
C LYS A 234 -8.14 11.89 -4.51
N HIS A 235 -7.51 11.97 -3.34
CA HIS A 235 -6.58 13.05 -2.98
C HIS A 235 -5.11 12.67 -3.13
N PHE A 236 -4.78 11.45 -3.55
CA PHE A 236 -3.37 11.06 -3.72
C PHE A 236 -2.76 11.89 -4.83
N LYS A 237 -1.50 12.28 -4.71
CA LYS A 237 -0.78 13.13 -5.67
C LYS A 237 0.47 12.47 -6.20
N TRP A 238 1.08 11.62 -5.37
CA TRP A 238 2.33 10.96 -5.67
C TRP A 238 2.28 9.47 -5.33
N GLY A 239 3.06 8.69 -6.08
CA GLY A 239 3.30 7.27 -5.85
C GLY A 239 4.62 6.85 -6.48
N LEU A 240 5.10 5.67 -6.12
CA LEU A 240 6.42 5.15 -6.51
C LEU A 240 6.33 3.65 -6.79
N ALA A 241 7.14 3.13 -7.71
CA ALA A 241 7.28 1.68 -7.86
C ALA A 241 8.26 1.13 -6.81
N LEU A 242 8.10 -0.15 -6.43
CA LEU A 242 8.96 -0.76 -5.41
C LEU A 242 10.43 -0.81 -5.88
N GLU A 243 10.62 -1.06 -7.16
CA GLU A 243 11.93 -1.22 -7.82
C GLU A 243 12.67 0.13 -7.95
N GLU A 244 11.91 1.23 -8.03
CA GLU A 244 12.46 2.58 -8.14
C GLU A 244 12.80 3.17 -6.77
N ALA A 245 12.14 2.70 -5.71
CA ALA A 245 12.25 3.27 -4.38
C ALA A 245 13.70 3.34 -3.87
N PRO A 246 14.51 2.26 -3.91
CA PRO A 246 15.89 2.32 -3.42
C PRO A 246 16.74 3.40 -4.10
N ALA A 247 16.64 3.54 -5.42
CA ALA A 247 17.39 4.55 -6.18
C ALA A 247 16.90 5.97 -5.87
N PHE A 248 15.57 6.15 -5.77
CA PHE A 248 14.96 7.43 -5.40
C PHE A 248 15.46 7.91 -4.03
N PHE A 249 15.34 7.09 -2.98
CA PHE A 249 15.78 7.48 -1.64
C PHE A 249 17.29 7.67 -1.53
N ARG A 250 18.08 6.85 -2.23
CA ARG A 250 19.55 7.01 -2.28
C ARG A 250 19.96 8.36 -2.84
N SER A 251 19.25 8.87 -3.86
CA SER A 251 19.50 10.21 -4.41
C SER A 251 19.26 11.35 -3.40
N LEU A 252 18.51 11.07 -2.32
CA LEU A 252 18.21 12.00 -1.23
C LEU A 252 19.07 11.78 0.01
N GLY A 253 20.05 10.85 -0.06
CA GLY A 253 20.96 10.53 1.04
C GLY A 253 20.47 9.43 1.99
N TRP A 254 19.38 8.73 1.66
CA TRP A 254 18.83 7.66 2.48
C TRP A 254 19.12 6.28 1.87
N HIS A 255 19.69 5.38 2.66
CA HIS A 255 19.78 3.96 2.30
C HIS A 255 18.54 3.27 2.83
N VAL A 256 17.77 2.61 1.97
CA VAL A 256 16.44 2.09 2.33
C VAL A 256 16.28 0.62 2.02
N ASP A 257 15.52 -0.05 2.88
CA ASP A 257 14.85 -1.31 2.61
C ASP A 257 13.39 -1.00 2.27
N CYS A 258 12.86 -1.65 1.23
CA CYS A 258 11.50 -1.44 0.75
C CYS A 258 10.80 -2.78 0.58
N SER A 259 9.56 -2.85 1.04
CA SER A 259 8.72 -4.05 0.94
C SER A 259 7.26 -3.65 0.82
N PHE A 260 6.43 -4.53 0.27
CA PHE A 260 5.01 -4.24 0.25
C PHE A 260 4.45 -4.36 1.67
N ALA A 261 3.45 -3.54 2.00
CA ALA A 261 2.85 -3.54 3.33
C ALA A 261 2.11 -4.85 3.65
N ASP A 262 1.67 -5.60 2.63
CA ASP A 262 1.02 -6.90 2.78
C ASP A 262 1.98 -8.02 3.21
N ASP A 263 3.29 -7.84 3.04
CA ASP A 263 4.29 -8.74 3.64
C ASP A 263 4.22 -8.74 5.19
N TYR A 264 3.53 -7.76 5.80
CA TYR A 264 3.35 -7.62 7.24
C TYR A 264 1.88 -7.67 7.67
N ASP A 265 0.98 -8.19 6.85
CA ASP A 265 -0.47 -8.11 7.03
C ASP A 265 -1.04 -8.66 8.35
N GLN A 266 -0.27 -9.47 9.09
CA GLN A 266 -0.73 -10.16 10.31
C GLN A 266 -2.03 -10.96 10.09
N GLY A 267 -2.21 -11.53 8.89
CA GLY A 267 -3.42 -12.24 8.49
C GLY A 267 -4.65 -11.34 8.27
N ARG A 268 -4.45 -10.02 8.16
CA ARG A 268 -5.51 -9.04 7.88
C ARG A 268 -5.57 -8.70 6.39
N ASN A 269 -6.67 -8.10 5.93
CA ASN A 269 -6.81 -7.71 4.53
C ASN A 269 -6.34 -6.27 4.31
N VAL A 270 -5.07 -6.08 3.97
CA VAL A 270 -4.46 -4.75 3.87
C VAL A 270 -4.41 -4.15 2.45
N GLY A 271 -5.08 -4.77 1.48
CA GLY A 271 -5.04 -4.33 0.08
C GLY A 271 -3.72 -4.75 -0.60
N GLN A 272 -3.74 -5.93 -1.23
CA GLN A 272 -2.57 -6.60 -1.79
C GLN A 272 -1.71 -5.68 -2.69
N ARG A 273 -0.42 -5.57 -2.37
CA ARG A 273 0.64 -4.83 -3.10
C ARG A 273 0.30 -3.38 -3.46
N ALA A 274 -0.57 -2.72 -2.69
CA ALA A 274 -1.03 -1.37 -3.01
C ALA A 274 -0.12 -0.28 -2.43
N LEU A 275 0.50 -0.55 -1.29
CA LEU A 275 1.31 0.36 -0.49
C LEU A 275 2.66 -0.30 -0.16
N ILE A 276 3.71 0.52 -0.13
CA ILE A 276 5.10 0.13 0.10
C ILE A 276 5.52 0.72 1.44
N PHE A 277 6.07 -0.09 2.34
CA PHE A 277 6.80 0.40 3.50
C PHE A 277 8.25 0.65 3.10
N VAL A 278 8.75 1.80 3.52
CA VAL A 278 10.13 2.24 3.31
C VAL A 278 10.72 2.51 4.68
N HIS A 279 11.76 1.77 5.02
CA HIS A 279 12.58 2.01 6.21
C HIS A 279 13.98 2.34 5.76
N GLY A 280 14.53 3.46 6.22
CA GLY A 280 15.83 3.96 5.78
C GLY A 280 16.71 4.44 6.90
N HIS A 281 18.00 4.49 6.62
CA HIS A 281 19.04 4.86 7.56
C HIS A 281 19.98 5.90 6.94
N ARG A 282 20.48 6.79 7.80
CA ARG A 282 21.57 7.73 7.48
C ARG A 282 22.89 7.17 8.02
N GLY A 283 23.75 6.66 7.14
CA GLY A 283 25.10 6.18 7.47
C GLY A 283 26.22 7.08 6.94
N SER A 284 27.44 6.90 7.46
CA SER A 284 28.67 7.31 6.79
C SER A 284 28.93 6.41 5.57
N ILE A 285 29.57 6.96 4.54
CA ILE A 285 30.09 6.21 3.39
C ILE A 285 31.21 5.30 3.93
N LEU A 286 30.87 4.12 4.43
CA LEU A 286 31.84 3.08 4.77
C LEU A 286 31.58 1.87 3.89
N HIS A 287 32.45 1.77 2.88
CA HIS A 287 32.72 0.64 1.99
C HIS A 287 31.52 -0.09 1.40
N ASP A 288 31.23 0.27 0.14
CA ASP A 288 30.79 -0.71 -0.87
C ASP A 288 31.77 -1.89 -0.84
N GLU A 289 31.45 -2.93 -0.06
CA GLU A 289 31.97 -4.26 -0.32
C GLU A 289 31.19 -4.84 -1.50
N GLU A 290 31.95 -5.09 -2.56
CA GLU A 290 31.64 -5.89 -3.73
C GLU A 290 30.52 -6.93 -3.50
N VAL A 291 29.33 -6.65 -4.02
CA VAL A 291 28.52 -7.73 -4.56
C VAL A 291 28.97 -7.93 -6.00
N VAL A 292 29.89 -8.88 -6.14
CA VAL A 292 30.39 -9.43 -7.39
C VAL A 292 29.22 -9.79 -8.31
N SER A 293 29.35 -9.32 -9.53
CA SER A 293 28.56 -9.69 -10.70
C SER A 293 28.53 -11.20 -10.93
N GLU A 294 27.35 -11.76 -11.14
CA GLU A 294 27.03 -12.81 -12.12
C GLU A 294 25.49 -13.01 -12.04
N SER A 295 24.68 -12.78 -13.08
CA SER A 295 24.85 -13.35 -14.41
C SER A 295 23.94 -12.66 -15.45
N ARG A 296 24.56 -12.41 -16.61
CA ARG A 296 24.02 -12.38 -17.97
C ARG A 296 22.86 -11.42 -18.29
N ILE A 297 23.24 -10.42 -19.08
CA ILE A 297 22.44 -9.72 -20.07
C ILE A 297 21.64 -10.75 -20.89
N GLU A 298 20.39 -11.00 -20.50
CA GLU A 298 19.34 -11.36 -21.45
C GLU A 298 18.85 -10.04 -22.03
N ALA A 299 18.92 -9.90 -23.36
CA ALA A 299 18.45 -8.71 -24.06
C ALA A 299 17.04 -8.34 -23.57
N ASP A 300 16.82 -7.07 -23.24
CA ASP A 300 15.52 -6.52 -22.84
C ASP A 300 14.48 -6.80 -23.94
N LEU A 301 13.80 -7.94 -23.84
CA LEU A 301 12.60 -8.23 -24.61
C LEU A 301 11.57 -7.19 -24.19
N THR A 302 10.98 -6.49 -25.16
CA THR A 302 9.79 -5.68 -24.89
C THR A 302 8.73 -6.56 -24.21
N PRO A 303 7.78 -6.00 -23.43
CA PRO A 303 6.72 -6.79 -22.80
C PRO A 303 5.97 -7.71 -23.78
N GLN A 304 5.85 -7.28 -25.05
CA GLN A 304 5.26 -8.07 -26.12
C GLN A 304 6.16 -9.24 -26.59
N GLU A 305 7.47 -9.07 -26.66
CA GLU A 305 8.42 -10.12 -27.02
C GLU A 305 8.61 -11.14 -25.90
N PHE A 306 8.61 -10.69 -24.64
CA PHE A 306 8.60 -11.57 -23.46
C PHE A 306 7.36 -12.45 -23.47
N VAL A 307 6.17 -11.87 -23.66
CA VAL A 307 4.93 -12.65 -23.65
C VAL A 307 4.78 -13.55 -24.89
N ARG A 308 5.29 -13.17 -26.06
CA ARG A 308 5.34 -14.08 -27.22
C ARG A 308 6.27 -15.26 -26.97
N SER A 309 7.44 -15.03 -26.37
CA SER A 309 8.38 -16.08 -25.98
C SER A 309 7.75 -17.03 -24.95
N PHE A 310 7.14 -16.47 -23.88
CA PHE A 310 6.40 -17.22 -22.87
C PHE A 310 5.24 -18.04 -23.48
N SER A 311 4.44 -17.44 -24.36
CA SER A 311 3.33 -18.13 -25.03
C SER A 311 3.80 -19.32 -25.87
N ARG A 312 4.91 -19.16 -26.61
CA ARG A 312 5.49 -20.25 -27.43
C ARG A 312 5.96 -21.42 -26.57
N ASN A 313 6.54 -21.13 -25.41
CA ASN A 313 7.13 -22.13 -24.55
C ASN A 313 6.08 -22.92 -23.73
N HIS A 314 4.96 -22.30 -23.35
CA HIS A 314 4.05 -22.90 -22.36
C HIS A 314 2.67 -23.32 -22.87
N LEU A 315 2.22 -22.90 -24.07
CA LEU A 315 0.92 -23.33 -24.63
C LEU A 315 0.83 -24.86 -24.84
N SER A 316 1.94 -25.50 -25.22
CA SER A 316 2.00 -26.96 -25.37
C SER A 316 1.94 -27.69 -24.02
N THR A 317 2.47 -27.09 -22.96
CA THR A 317 2.43 -27.62 -21.59
C THR A 317 1.04 -27.49 -20.99
N ILE A 318 0.33 -26.38 -21.23
CA ILE A 318 -1.08 -26.19 -20.84
C ILE A 318 -1.97 -27.31 -21.43
N ALA A 319 -1.78 -27.62 -22.71
CA ALA A 319 -2.51 -28.73 -23.37
C ALA A 319 -2.16 -30.10 -22.75
N LYS A 320 -0.88 -30.34 -22.43
CA LYS A 320 -0.44 -31.58 -21.77
C LYS A 320 -1.01 -31.74 -20.37
N VAL A 321 -1.07 -30.68 -19.56
CA VAL A 321 -1.70 -30.72 -18.22
C VAL A 321 -3.17 -31.12 -18.35
N SER A 322 -3.90 -30.49 -19.27
CA SER A 322 -5.31 -30.82 -19.53
C SER A 322 -5.51 -32.28 -19.95
N ASN A 323 -4.70 -32.78 -20.88
CA ASN A 323 -4.80 -34.15 -21.38
C ASN A 323 -4.40 -35.20 -20.34
N THR A 324 -3.41 -34.87 -19.50
CA THR A 324 -3.02 -35.71 -18.36
C THR A 324 -4.16 -35.80 -17.36
N TYR A 325 -4.83 -34.67 -17.07
CA TYR A 325 -6.01 -34.62 -16.21
C TYR A 325 -7.20 -35.43 -16.71
N ALA A 326 -7.40 -35.48 -18.04
CA ALA A 326 -8.45 -36.27 -18.67
C ALA A 326 -8.17 -37.79 -18.60
N ALA A 327 -6.90 -38.18 -18.57
CA ALA A 327 -6.48 -39.57 -18.48
C ALA A 327 -6.40 -40.08 -17.03
N ASP A 328 -5.89 -39.25 -16.11
CA ASP A 328 -5.74 -39.55 -14.68
C ASP A 328 -5.79 -38.24 -13.88
N THR A 329 -6.80 -38.12 -13.01
CA THR A 329 -7.04 -36.89 -12.25
C THR A 329 -5.95 -36.58 -11.23
N SER A 330 -5.35 -37.60 -10.60
CA SER A 330 -4.32 -37.41 -9.58
C SER A 330 -3.01 -36.98 -10.26
N ARG A 331 -2.63 -37.69 -11.32
CA ARG A 331 -1.43 -37.37 -12.11
C ARG A 331 -1.58 -36.04 -12.85
N GLY A 332 -2.79 -35.70 -13.27
CA GLY A 332 -3.11 -34.40 -13.84
C GLY A 332 -2.91 -33.26 -12.85
N TYR A 333 -3.29 -33.45 -11.59
CA TYR A 333 -3.09 -32.44 -10.55
C TYR A 333 -1.61 -32.23 -10.24
N GLU A 334 -0.84 -33.31 -10.14
CA GLU A 334 0.62 -33.22 -9.97
C GLU A 334 1.28 -32.48 -11.14
N ALA A 335 0.90 -32.83 -12.38
CA ALA A 335 1.39 -32.15 -13.58
C ALA A 335 1.00 -30.65 -13.59
N PHE A 336 -0.17 -30.30 -13.07
CA PHE A 336 -0.60 -28.91 -12.91
C PHE A 336 0.23 -28.15 -11.86
N LEU A 337 0.50 -28.76 -10.70
CA LEU A 337 1.34 -28.15 -9.66
C LEU A 337 2.77 -27.93 -10.14
N ASP A 338 3.34 -28.90 -10.85
CA ASP A 338 4.69 -28.78 -11.41
C ASP A 338 4.75 -27.71 -12.51
N PHE A 339 3.72 -27.65 -13.36
CA PHE A 339 3.55 -26.55 -14.31
C PHE A 339 3.48 -25.19 -13.60
N LEU A 340 2.68 -25.05 -12.54
CA LEU A 340 2.57 -23.80 -11.79
C LEU A 340 3.90 -23.40 -11.11
N LYS A 341 4.68 -24.35 -10.61
CA LYS A 341 6.02 -24.05 -10.05
C LYS A 341 6.96 -23.52 -11.13
N GLU A 342 6.94 -24.11 -12.32
CA GLU A 342 7.73 -23.70 -13.48
C GLU A 342 7.38 -22.27 -13.91
N ILE A 343 6.09 -21.96 -14.05
CA ILE A 343 5.65 -20.66 -14.55
C ILE A 343 5.45 -19.59 -13.47
N LYS A 344 5.62 -19.93 -12.17
CA LYS A 344 5.42 -18.99 -11.05
C LYS A 344 6.16 -17.66 -11.25
N PRO A 345 7.46 -17.63 -11.62
CA PRO A 345 8.17 -16.35 -11.82
C PRO A 345 7.57 -15.52 -12.95
N ALA A 346 7.11 -16.17 -14.02
CA ALA A 346 6.52 -15.51 -15.18
C ALA A 346 5.07 -15.08 -14.93
N ILE A 347 4.27 -15.84 -14.17
CA ILE A 347 2.95 -15.40 -13.70
C ILE A 347 3.11 -14.14 -12.86
N MET A 348 4.05 -14.13 -11.91
CA MET A 348 4.31 -12.96 -11.07
C MET A 348 4.69 -11.76 -11.94
N LYS A 349 5.59 -11.94 -12.91
CA LYS A 349 5.95 -10.90 -13.87
C LYS A 349 4.77 -10.43 -14.75
N ILE A 350 3.91 -11.34 -15.23
CA ILE A 350 2.70 -11.00 -16.00
C ILE A 350 1.70 -10.22 -15.13
N VAL A 351 1.52 -10.62 -13.87
CA VAL A 351 0.66 -9.91 -12.92
C VAL A 351 1.19 -8.51 -12.62
N ASP A 352 2.51 -8.36 -12.52
CA ASP A 352 3.19 -7.10 -12.24
C ASP A 352 3.21 -6.16 -13.48
N ASP A 353 3.50 -6.68 -14.68
CA ASP A 353 3.53 -5.91 -15.95
C ASP A 353 2.12 -5.51 -16.43
N LEU A 354 1.08 -6.28 -16.12
CA LEU A 354 -0.31 -5.95 -16.44
C LEU A 354 -0.89 -4.82 -15.55
N SER A 355 -0.05 -3.94 -15.00
CA SER A 355 -0.30 -2.51 -14.69
C SER A 355 -1.54 -2.10 -13.86
N ASN A 356 -2.41 -3.02 -13.44
CA ASN A 356 -3.58 -2.75 -12.61
C ASN A 356 -4.08 -4.05 -11.92
N PRO A 357 -3.70 -4.27 -10.65
CA PRO A 357 -4.17 -5.40 -9.85
C PRO A 357 -5.71 -5.51 -9.76
N ALA A 358 -6.45 -4.40 -9.83
CA ALA A 358 -7.92 -4.38 -9.82
C ALA A 358 -8.54 -4.92 -11.12
N LEU A 359 -7.81 -4.87 -12.23
CA LEU A 359 -8.22 -5.47 -13.50
C LEU A 359 -7.83 -6.94 -13.59
N VAL A 360 -6.69 -7.33 -13.01
CA VAL A 360 -6.34 -8.74 -12.80
C VAL A 360 -7.36 -9.41 -11.88
N LEU A 361 -7.83 -8.74 -10.82
CA LEU A 361 -8.92 -9.21 -9.95
C LEU A 361 -10.24 -9.47 -10.69
N ARG A 362 -10.51 -8.74 -11.78
CA ARG A 362 -11.72 -8.91 -12.59
C ARG A 362 -11.60 -10.04 -13.62
N VAL A 363 -10.41 -10.29 -14.16
CA VAL A 363 -10.23 -11.20 -15.30
C VAL A 363 -9.55 -12.51 -14.93
N ALA A 364 -8.63 -12.50 -13.95
CA ALA A 364 -7.85 -13.65 -13.53
C ALA A 364 -7.76 -13.83 -11.99
N PRO A 365 -8.91 -13.92 -11.28
CA PRO A 365 -8.94 -13.99 -9.82
C PRO A 365 -8.35 -15.29 -9.23
N ARG A 366 -8.28 -16.39 -9.99
CA ARG A 366 -7.73 -17.67 -9.50
C ARG A 366 -6.21 -17.71 -9.62
N LEU A 367 -5.62 -16.97 -10.57
CA LEU A 367 -4.17 -16.84 -10.68
C LEU A 367 -3.52 -16.23 -9.43
N GLN A 368 -4.23 -15.39 -8.68
CA GLN A 368 -3.76 -14.84 -7.41
C GLN A 368 -3.71 -15.86 -6.27
N ARG A 369 -4.40 -17.00 -6.41
CA ARG A 369 -4.37 -18.09 -5.41
C ARG A 369 -3.23 -19.07 -5.65
N VAL A 370 -2.51 -18.95 -6.77
CA VAL A 370 -1.38 -19.83 -7.13
C VAL A 370 -0.28 -19.84 -6.06
N PRO A 371 0.19 -18.70 -5.51
CA PRO A 371 1.21 -18.72 -4.46
C PRO A 371 0.75 -19.43 -3.19
N GLN A 372 -0.51 -19.26 -2.80
CA GLN A 372 -1.10 -19.93 -1.63
C GLN A 372 -1.19 -21.44 -1.84
N VAL A 373 -1.64 -21.88 -3.02
CA VAL A 373 -1.76 -23.31 -3.38
C VAL A 373 -0.39 -24.00 -3.44
N LEU A 374 0.66 -23.31 -3.89
CA LEU A 374 2.02 -23.85 -3.93
C LEU A 374 2.70 -23.93 -2.56
N ASN A 375 2.29 -23.08 -1.61
CA ASN A 375 2.91 -22.97 -0.28
C ASN A 375 2.13 -23.72 0.82
N SER A 376 0.93 -24.20 0.53
CA SER A 376 0.05 -24.79 1.52
C SER A 376 0.22 -26.30 1.71
N ASN A 377 0.37 -26.75 2.95
CA ASN A 377 0.02 -28.12 3.40
C ASN A 377 -1.51 -28.25 3.65
N VAL A 378 -2.35 -27.58 2.86
CA VAL A 378 -3.80 -27.49 3.09
C VAL A 378 -4.48 -28.84 2.82
N GLU A 379 -5.44 -29.20 3.66
CA GLU A 379 -6.30 -30.37 3.49
C GLU A 379 -6.84 -30.47 2.06
N ARG A 380 -6.68 -31.65 1.44
CA ARG A 380 -7.13 -31.90 0.06
C ARG A 380 -8.62 -31.56 -0.07
N LYS A 381 -8.93 -30.68 -1.03
CA LYS A 381 -10.31 -30.36 -1.40
C LYS A 381 -10.96 -31.58 -2.05
N SER A 382 -12.28 -31.54 -2.23
CA SER A 382 -12.95 -32.58 -3.01
C SER A 382 -12.43 -32.58 -4.47
N SER A 383 -12.38 -33.74 -5.13
CA SER A 383 -11.79 -33.84 -6.49
C SER A 383 -12.47 -32.93 -7.52
N GLU A 384 -13.72 -32.54 -7.28
CA GLU A 384 -14.50 -31.68 -8.16
C GLU A 384 -14.12 -30.20 -8.01
N GLU A 385 -13.82 -29.76 -6.78
CA GLU A 385 -13.32 -28.41 -6.50
C GLU A 385 -11.89 -28.22 -7.05
N GLU A 386 -11.05 -29.26 -6.99
CA GLU A 386 -9.71 -29.26 -7.58
C GLU A 386 -9.79 -29.12 -9.10
N LYS A 387 -10.62 -29.91 -9.77
CA LYS A 387 -10.85 -29.81 -11.22
C LYS A 387 -11.37 -28.44 -11.63
N SER A 388 -12.33 -27.88 -10.89
CA SER A 388 -12.89 -26.55 -11.14
C SER A 388 -11.84 -25.44 -10.98
N PHE A 389 -10.98 -25.55 -9.96
CA PHE A 389 -9.89 -24.62 -9.74
C PHE A 389 -8.85 -24.68 -10.86
N VAL A 390 -8.37 -25.88 -11.22
CA VAL A 390 -7.40 -26.11 -12.29
C VAL A 390 -7.92 -25.58 -13.62
N SER A 391 -9.14 -25.97 -13.99
CA SER A 391 -9.81 -25.49 -15.20
C SER A 391 -9.86 -23.97 -15.24
N GLY A 392 -10.31 -23.33 -14.16
CA GLY A 392 -10.37 -21.88 -14.06
C GLY A 392 -9.02 -21.18 -14.21
N VAL A 393 -7.97 -21.68 -13.58
CA VAL A 393 -6.61 -21.13 -13.71
C VAL A 393 -6.10 -21.22 -15.16
N LEU A 394 -6.30 -22.36 -15.83
CA LEU A 394 -5.87 -22.53 -17.21
C LEU A 394 -6.64 -21.60 -18.17
N TYR A 395 -7.95 -21.42 -18.00
CA TYR A 395 -8.74 -20.46 -18.78
C TYR A 395 -8.30 -19.02 -18.57
N GLU A 396 -7.98 -18.64 -17.33
CA GLU A 396 -7.50 -17.30 -17.00
C GLU A 396 -6.11 -17.04 -17.63
N LEU A 397 -5.22 -18.04 -17.64
CA LEU A 397 -3.94 -17.95 -18.36
C LEU A 397 -4.15 -17.74 -19.86
N LEU A 398 -5.01 -18.53 -20.50
CA LEU A 398 -5.27 -18.40 -21.95
C LEU A 398 -5.86 -17.03 -22.32
N ALA A 399 -6.73 -16.48 -21.46
CA ALA A 399 -7.28 -15.15 -21.62
C ALA A 399 -6.22 -14.05 -21.56
N LEU A 400 -5.30 -14.12 -20.57
CA LEU A 400 -4.21 -13.17 -20.44
C LEU A 400 -3.22 -13.28 -21.62
N LEU A 401 -2.89 -14.49 -22.05
CA LEU A 401 -2.02 -14.72 -23.20
C LEU A 401 -2.62 -14.16 -24.48
N TYR A 402 -3.94 -14.28 -24.67
CA TYR A 402 -4.61 -13.69 -25.82
C TYR A 402 -4.51 -12.17 -25.84
N CYS A 403 -4.84 -11.51 -24.71
CA CYS A 403 -4.73 -10.06 -24.61
C CYS A 403 -3.31 -9.61 -24.99
N ALA A 404 -2.30 -10.31 -24.48
CA ALA A 404 -0.92 -9.96 -24.76
C ALA A 404 -0.49 -10.23 -26.22
N ILE A 405 -0.92 -11.33 -26.83
CA ILE A 405 -0.64 -11.63 -28.25
C ILE A 405 -1.17 -10.52 -29.17
N HIS A 406 -2.33 -9.96 -28.83
CA HIS A 406 -3.02 -8.93 -29.62
C HIS A 406 -2.77 -7.50 -29.14
N GLY A 407 -1.92 -7.29 -28.12
CA GLY A 407 -1.67 -5.96 -27.55
C GLY A 407 -2.91 -5.31 -26.92
N LEU A 408 -3.89 -6.11 -26.51
CA LEU A 408 -5.14 -5.67 -25.92
C LEU A 408 -4.98 -5.44 -24.42
N ARG A 409 -5.68 -4.45 -23.91
CA ARG A 409 -5.88 -4.24 -22.49
C ARG A 409 -6.85 -5.29 -21.97
N VAL A 410 -6.66 -5.72 -20.72
CA VAL A 410 -7.37 -6.86 -20.14
C VAL A 410 -8.91 -6.68 -20.11
N TRP A 411 -9.41 -5.44 -20.03
CA TRP A 411 -10.84 -5.13 -20.11
C TRP A 411 -11.40 -5.08 -21.54
N GLU A 412 -10.55 -5.03 -22.56
CA GLU A 412 -10.95 -5.09 -23.96
C GLU A 412 -11.23 -6.54 -24.41
N LEU A 413 -10.81 -7.51 -23.59
CA LEU A 413 -11.00 -8.94 -23.85
C LEU A 413 -12.47 -9.28 -24.12
N GLN A 414 -13.42 -8.69 -23.39
CA GLN A 414 -14.84 -9.04 -23.45
C GLN A 414 -15.47 -8.81 -24.84
N GLU A 415 -14.87 -7.93 -25.64
CA GLU A 415 -15.34 -7.58 -26.97
C GLU A 415 -14.73 -8.46 -28.08
N THR A 416 -13.88 -9.42 -27.70
CA THR A 416 -13.09 -10.20 -28.66
C THR A 416 -13.79 -11.49 -29.09
N PRO A 417 -13.59 -11.95 -30.34
CA PRO A 417 -14.09 -13.25 -30.78
C PRO A 417 -13.56 -14.42 -29.95
N LEU A 418 -12.33 -14.34 -29.43
CA LEU A 418 -11.78 -15.40 -28.58
C LEU A 418 -12.46 -15.45 -27.21
N TYR A 419 -12.79 -14.32 -26.59
CA TYR A 419 -13.48 -14.33 -25.30
C TYR A 419 -14.83 -15.04 -25.39
N LYS A 420 -15.57 -14.85 -26.48
CA LYS A 420 -16.83 -15.59 -26.74
C LYS A 420 -16.59 -17.10 -26.83
N GLU A 421 -15.44 -17.51 -27.36
CA GLU A 421 -15.08 -18.93 -27.50
C GLU A 421 -14.55 -19.52 -26.18
N ILE A 422 -13.82 -18.74 -25.38
CA ILE A 422 -13.46 -19.09 -23.99
C ILE A 422 -14.73 -19.30 -23.16
N GLU A 423 -15.71 -18.40 -23.25
CA GLU A 423 -16.98 -18.52 -22.51
C GLU A 423 -17.78 -19.76 -22.94
N LYS A 424 -17.82 -20.10 -24.23
CA LYS A 424 -18.44 -21.35 -24.70
C LYS A 424 -17.67 -22.59 -24.23
N SER A 425 -16.34 -22.55 -24.28
CA SER A 425 -15.48 -23.68 -23.90
C SER A 425 -15.47 -23.95 -22.39
N ARG A 426 -15.75 -22.94 -21.54
CA ARG A 426 -15.86 -23.12 -20.08
C ARG A 426 -16.88 -24.19 -19.68
N VAL A 427 -17.95 -24.38 -20.46
CA VAL A 427 -18.97 -25.43 -20.25
C VAL A 427 -18.39 -26.84 -20.43
N LEU A 428 -17.30 -26.97 -21.19
CA LEU A 428 -16.59 -28.23 -21.44
C LEU A 428 -15.52 -28.52 -20.38
N GLY A 429 -15.33 -27.64 -19.40
CA GLY A 429 -14.29 -27.78 -18.38
C GLY A 429 -12.90 -27.93 -19.00
N LEU A 430 -12.12 -28.90 -18.54
CA LEU A 430 -10.76 -29.14 -19.04
C LEU A 430 -10.74 -29.56 -20.52
N HIS A 431 -11.77 -30.23 -21.04
CA HIS A 431 -11.81 -30.62 -22.46
C HIS A 431 -11.84 -29.43 -23.43
N GLY A 432 -12.22 -28.23 -22.96
CA GLY A 432 -12.19 -27.01 -23.76
C GLY A 432 -10.83 -26.31 -23.83
N ILE A 433 -9.82 -26.74 -23.06
CA ILE A 433 -8.48 -26.11 -23.02
C ILE A 433 -7.66 -26.44 -24.28
N GLU A 434 -7.67 -27.69 -24.72
CA GLU A 434 -6.86 -28.11 -25.88
C GLU A 434 -7.24 -27.37 -27.19
N PRO A 435 -8.54 -27.24 -27.56
CA PRO A 435 -8.91 -26.47 -28.74
C PRO A 435 -8.46 -25.00 -28.69
N LEU A 436 -8.52 -24.36 -27.51
CA LEU A 436 -8.10 -22.97 -27.33
C LEU A 436 -6.59 -22.78 -27.42
N THR A 437 -5.80 -23.71 -26.87
CA THR A 437 -4.34 -23.67 -27.03
C THR A 437 -3.93 -23.78 -28.50
N LYS A 438 -4.58 -24.65 -29.28
CA LYS A 438 -4.37 -24.78 -30.73
C LYS A 438 -4.73 -23.50 -31.48
N LEU A 439 -5.83 -22.84 -31.10
CA LEU A 439 -6.25 -21.56 -31.68
C LEU A 439 -5.23 -20.45 -31.40
N LEU A 440 -4.76 -20.33 -30.15
CA LEU A 440 -3.74 -19.34 -29.77
C LEU A 440 -2.38 -19.60 -30.42
N LEU A 441 -1.96 -20.85 -30.54
CA LEU A 441 -0.75 -21.22 -31.29
C LEU A 441 -0.85 -20.80 -32.77
N LYS A 442 -2.04 -20.90 -33.37
CA LYS A 442 -2.27 -20.45 -34.74
C LYS A 442 -2.19 -18.92 -34.87
N GLU A 443 -2.73 -18.18 -33.91
CA GLU A 443 -2.63 -16.71 -33.86
C GLU A 443 -1.18 -16.24 -33.64
N LEU A 444 -0.43 -16.90 -32.77
CA LEU A 444 0.97 -16.62 -32.45
C LEU A 444 1.95 -16.84 -33.62
N ASN A 445 1.54 -17.67 -34.58
CA ASN A 445 2.31 -18.00 -35.79
C ASN A 445 1.89 -17.17 -37.02
N LYS A 446 0.96 -16.22 -36.86
CA LYS A 446 0.68 -15.22 -37.90
C LYS A 446 1.87 -14.24 -38.00
N PRO A 447 2.21 -13.80 -39.22
CA PRO A 447 3.37 -12.92 -39.45
C PRO A 447 3.24 -11.56 -38.76
#